data_AF-A0A1C5DMV7-F1
#
_entry.id   AF-A0A1C5DMV7-F1
#
_cell.length_a   1.000
_cell.length_b   1.000
_cell.length_c   1.000
_cell.angle_alpha   90.00
_cell.angle_beta   90.00
_cell.angle_gamma   90.00
#
_symmetry.space_group_name_H-M   'P 1'
#
loop_
_entity.id
_entity.type
_entity.pdbx_description
1 polymer ?
#
loop_
_entity_poly.entity_id
_entity_poly.type
_entity_poly.pdbx_seq_one_letter_code
_entity_poly.pdbx_strand_id
1 'polypeptide(L)'
;MTPYGTPGRAPVLGVRYVCTVDKKNAMRAGAVAAGTTLMMLLMSSPALALTRDAGDDPGPGLSVMETIGLYVVAPIALFVVIAGLVMVLDKSKKQA
;
A
#
# COMPACT_ATOMS: atom_id res chain seq x y z
N MET A 1 13.98 -25.25 -54.29
CA MET A 1 15.14 -24.99 -53.41
C MET A 1 14.71 -23.97 -52.37
N THR A 2 14.41 -24.41 -51.15
CA THR A 2 14.54 -23.62 -49.91
C THR A 2 16.04 -23.56 -49.53
N PRO A 3 16.54 -22.76 -48.53
CA PRO A 3 15.89 -21.88 -47.54
C PRO A 3 15.49 -20.49 -48.12
N TYR A 4 15.44 -19.33 -47.44
CA TYR A 4 15.85 -18.86 -46.10
C TYR A 4 14.82 -17.84 -45.53
N GLY A 5 15.00 -17.41 -44.27
CA GLY A 5 14.29 -16.28 -43.66
C GLY A 5 15.19 -15.44 -42.74
N THR A 6 14.85 -14.16 -42.55
CA THR A 6 15.63 -13.20 -41.74
C THR A 6 14.71 -12.45 -40.75
N PRO A 7 14.60 -12.88 -39.49
CA PRO A 7 13.79 -12.19 -38.48
C PRO A 7 14.62 -11.14 -37.72
N GLY A 8 14.60 -9.89 -38.17
CA GLY A 8 15.39 -8.79 -37.61
C GLY A 8 14.60 -7.50 -37.39
N ARG A 9 13.59 -7.50 -36.50
CA ARG A 9 12.88 -6.27 -36.10
C ARG A 9 12.40 -6.35 -34.65
N ALA A 10 13.19 -5.83 -33.72
CA ALA A 10 12.77 -5.68 -32.33
C ALA A 10 11.64 -4.63 -32.24
N PRO A 11 10.48 -4.94 -31.61
CA PRO A 11 9.38 -4.00 -31.50
C PRO A 11 9.61 -2.97 -30.38
N VAL A 12 9.20 -1.73 -30.63
CA VAL A 12 9.33 -0.60 -29.71
C VAL A 12 8.52 -0.85 -28.42
N LEU A 13 9.18 -0.82 -27.26
CA LEU A 13 8.62 -1.28 -25.98
C LEU A 13 7.53 -0.36 -25.37
N GLY A 14 7.26 0.80 -25.98
CA GLY A 14 6.62 1.94 -25.30
C GLY A 14 5.09 1.94 -25.18
N VAL A 15 4.35 1.14 -25.95
CA VAL A 15 2.88 1.32 -26.12
C VAL A 15 2.02 0.14 -25.61
N ARG A 16 2.64 -0.97 -25.17
CA ARG A 16 1.90 -2.23 -24.93
C ARG A 16 1.27 -2.40 -23.54
N TYR A 17 1.54 -1.52 -22.57
CA TYR A 17 1.14 -1.73 -21.17
C TYR A 17 -0.29 -1.28 -20.82
N VAL A 18 -0.93 -0.42 -21.61
CA VAL A 18 -2.23 0.19 -21.24
C VAL A 18 -3.42 -0.72 -21.56
N CYS A 19 -3.32 -1.59 -22.56
CA CYS A 19 -4.46 -2.37 -23.07
C CYS A 19 -4.56 -3.82 -22.55
N THR A 20 -3.63 -4.28 -21.70
CA THR A 20 -3.57 -5.68 -21.23
C THR A 20 -3.31 -5.79 -19.73
N VAL A 21 -4.18 -5.18 -18.91
CA VAL A 21 -4.10 -5.31 -17.45
C VAL A 21 -4.48 -6.74 -17.04
N ASP A 22 -3.49 -7.53 -16.61
CA ASP A 22 -3.72 -8.86 -16.06
C ASP A 22 -4.69 -8.83 -14.88
N LYS A 23 -5.54 -9.87 -14.76
CA LYS A 23 -6.52 -10.01 -13.66
C LYS A 23 -5.86 -9.90 -12.27
N LYS A 24 -4.59 -10.33 -12.14
CA LYS A 24 -3.78 -10.21 -10.91
C LYS A 24 -3.28 -8.79 -10.65
N ASN A 25 -3.00 -8.01 -11.70
CA ASN A 25 -2.64 -6.59 -11.57
C ASN A 25 -3.89 -5.76 -11.22
N ALA A 26 -5.03 -6.03 -11.85
CA ALA A 26 -6.31 -5.42 -11.49
C ALA A 26 -6.67 -5.65 -10.00
N MET A 27 -6.43 -6.86 -9.48
CA MET A 27 -6.66 -7.16 -8.06
C MET A 27 -5.70 -6.39 -7.12
N ARG A 28 -4.43 -6.19 -7.50
CA ARG A 28 -3.49 -5.35 -6.75
C ARG A 28 -3.86 -3.87 -6.79
N ALA A 29 -4.22 -3.36 -7.97
CA ALA A 29 -4.68 -1.99 -8.15
C ALA A 29 -5.96 -1.70 -7.34
N GLY A 30 -6.92 -2.64 -7.34
CA GLY A 30 -8.14 -2.56 -6.53
C GLY A 30 -7.86 -2.58 -5.03
N ALA A 31 -6.96 -3.46 -4.55
CA ALA A 31 -6.58 -3.51 -3.14
C ALA A 31 -5.85 -2.24 -2.68
N VAL A 32 -4.96 -1.68 -3.49
CA VAL A 32 -4.31 -0.39 -3.21
C VAL A 32 -5.34 0.73 -3.21
N ALA A 33 -6.14 0.88 -4.28
CA ALA A 33 -7.13 1.94 -4.39
C ALA A 33 -8.16 1.94 -3.25
N ALA A 34 -8.69 0.77 -2.88
CA ALA A 34 -9.60 0.63 -1.75
C ALA A 34 -8.91 0.90 -0.40
N GLY A 35 -7.65 0.51 -0.24
CA GLY A 35 -6.84 0.85 0.93
C GLY A 35 -6.63 2.35 1.07
N THR A 36 -6.27 3.05 -0.02
CA THR A 36 -6.06 4.50 0.00
C THR A 36 -7.38 5.25 0.20
N THR A 37 -8.48 4.87 -0.45
CA THR A 37 -9.76 5.57 -0.24
C THR A 37 -10.32 5.32 1.15
N LEU A 38 -10.20 4.11 1.71
CA LEU A 38 -10.53 3.84 3.11
C LEU A 38 -9.68 4.70 4.05
N MET A 39 -8.35 4.75 3.85
CA MET A 39 -7.45 5.52 4.71
C MET A 39 -7.71 7.04 4.60
N MET A 40 -8.08 7.54 3.42
CA MET A 40 -8.47 8.94 3.22
C MET A 40 -9.85 9.25 3.82
N LEU A 41 -10.82 8.33 3.77
CA LEU A 41 -12.12 8.48 4.43
C LEU A 41 -11.99 8.44 5.97
N LEU A 42 -11.15 7.55 6.50
CA LEU A 42 -10.86 7.47 7.94
C LEU A 42 -10.11 8.71 8.45
N MET A 43 -9.30 9.37 7.60
CA MET A 43 -8.63 10.64 7.91
C MET A 43 -9.49 11.88 7.61
N SER A 44 -10.64 11.73 6.95
CA SER A 44 -11.54 12.82 6.56
C SER A 44 -12.96 12.59 7.08
N SER A 45 -13.08 12.57 8.42
CA SER A 45 -14.39 12.49 9.09
C SER A 45 -14.86 13.90 9.51
N PRO A 46 -15.88 14.48 8.87
CA PRO A 46 -16.54 15.66 9.38
C PRO A 46 -17.51 15.27 10.52
N ALA A 47 -17.33 15.91 11.68
CA ALA A 47 -18.27 15.97 12.80
C ALA A 47 -18.72 14.64 13.45
N LEU A 48 -17.88 14.10 14.34
CA LEU A 48 -18.39 13.38 15.52
C LEU A 48 -18.85 14.42 16.56
N ALA A 49 -20.13 14.37 16.92
CA ALA A 49 -20.89 15.42 17.61
C ALA A 49 -20.25 16.13 18.81
N LEU A 50 -20.47 17.46 18.87
CA LEU A 50 -20.68 18.30 20.07
C LEU A 50 -20.22 17.70 21.41
N THR A 51 -18.96 17.91 21.78
CA THR A 51 -18.56 17.98 23.19
C THR A 51 -18.06 19.38 23.54
N ARG A 52 -18.20 19.74 24.81
CA ARG A 52 -18.09 21.09 25.35
C ARG A 52 -16.64 21.58 25.33
N ASP A 53 -16.47 22.90 25.22
CA ASP A 53 -15.17 23.57 25.26
C ASP A 53 -14.37 23.18 26.50
N ALA A 54 -13.23 22.52 26.25
CA ALA A 54 -12.17 22.19 27.19
C ALA A 54 -10.82 22.57 26.53
N GLY A 55 -10.80 23.69 25.79
CA GLY A 55 -9.67 24.11 24.96
C GLY A 55 -8.54 24.86 25.69
N ASP A 56 -8.68 25.11 27.00
CA ASP A 56 -7.79 26.01 27.75
C ASP A 56 -6.70 25.29 28.57
N ASP A 57 -6.72 23.96 28.61
CA ASP A 57 -5.74 23.15 29.36
C ASP A 57 -5.15 22.04 28.46
N PRO A 58 -3.94 22.20 27.90
CA PRO A 58 -3.37 21.29 26.90
C PRO A 58 -2.94 19.93 27.49
N GLY A 59 -3.08 19.75 28.80
CA GLY A 59 -2.59 18.59 29.53
C GLY A 59 -1.05 18.53 29.62
N PRO A 60 -0.50 17.55 30.35
CA PRO A 60 0.94 17.30 30.34
C PRO A 60 1.36 16.84 28.93
N GLY A 61 2.24 17.61 28.29
CA GLY A 61 2.73 17.31 26.94
C GLY A 61 3.49 15.99 26.86
N LEU A 62 3.31 15.26 25.76
CA LEU A 62 3.99 13.99 25.46
C LEU A 62 5.51 14.10 25.60
N SER A 63 6.12 13.14 26.30
CA SER A 63 7.57 13.03 26.38
C SER A 63 8.18 12.77 25.00
N VAL A 64 9.42 13.23 24.78
CA VAL A 64 10.17 13.02 23.53
C VAL A 64 10.25 11.52 23.17
N MET A 65 10.47 10.66 24.17
CA MET A 65 10.51 9.20 23.97
C MET A 65 9.17 8.62 23.54
N GLU A 66 8.07 9.17 24.03
CA GLU A 66 6.70 8.75 23.75
C GLU A 66 6.29 9.14 22.33
N THR A 67 6.67 10.36 21.91
CA THR A 67 6.51 10.84 20.53
C THR A 67 7.28 9.96 19.54
N ILE A 68 8.54 9.61 19.83
CA ILE A 68 9.33 8.70 18.99
C ILE A 68 8.71 7.29 18.98
N GLY A 69 8.26 6.79 20.13
CA GLY A 69 7.57 5.50 20.25
C GLY A 69 6.32 5.41 19.37
N LEU A 70 5.41 6.37 19.49
CA LEU A 70 4.13 6.38 18.76
C LEU A 70 4.29 6.69 17.27
N TYR A 71 5.09 7.69 16.90
CA TYR A 71 5.13 8.19 15.52
C TYR A 71 6.30 7.64 14.66
N VAL A 72 7.27 6.94 15.26
CA VAL A 72 8.39 6.34 14.53
C VAL A 72 8.46 4.83 14.75
N VAL A 73 8.44 4.36 16.00
CA VAL A 73 8.57 2.92 16.29
C VAL A 73 7.32 2.14 15.90
N ALA A 74 6.12 2.63 16.22
CA ALA A 74 4.89 1.91 15.89
C ALA A 74 4.64 1.74 14.37
N PRO A 75 4.86 2.73 13.48
CA PRO A 75 4.77 2.53 12.04
C PRO A 75 5.78 1.50 11.50
N ILE A 76 7.03 1.52 12.01
CA ILE A 76 8.06 0.55 11.61
C ILE A 76 7.67 -0.87 12.05
N ALA A 77 7.21 -1.04 13.29
CA ALA A 77 6.78 -2.33 13.81
C ALA A 77 5.60 -2.89 12.99
N LEU A 78 4.60 -2.06 12.67
CA LEU A 78 3.46 -2.45 11.84
C LEU A 78 3.90 -2.90 10.43
N PHE A 79 4.82 -2.16 9.80
CA PHE A 79 5.37 -2.53 8.49
C PHE A 79 6.10 -3.88 8.52
N VAL A 80 6.96 -4.10 9.52
CA VAL A 80 7.70 -5.37 9.69
C VAL A 80 6.75 -6.55 9.92
N VAL A 81 5.70 -6.37 10.74
CA VAL A 81 4.66 -7.39 10.95
C VAL A 81 3.95 -7.74 9.64
N ILE A 82 3.50 -6.75 8.87
CA ILE A 82 2.84 -6.98 7.58
C ILE A 82 3.79 -7.68 6.59
N ALA A 83 5.04 -7.22 6.47
CA ALA A 83 6.03 -7.81 5.56
C ALA A 83 6.34 -9.27 5.94
N GLY A 84 6.51 -9.56 7.23
CA GLY A 84 6.71 -10.92 7.74
C GLY A 84 5.52 -11.84 7.47
N LEU A 85 4.29 -11.38 7.76
CA LEU A 85 3.06 -12.11 7.46
C LEU A 85 2.92 -12.43 5.97
N VAL A 86 3.22 -11.46 5.09
CA VAL A 86 3.20 -11.65 3.63
C VAL A 86 4.25 -12.68 3.21
N MET A 87 5.49 -12.62 3.71
CA MET A 87 6.52 -13.61 3.37
C MET A 87 6.17 -15.02 3.83
N VAL A 88 5.58 -15.19 5.01
CA VAL A 88 5.13 -16.50 5.52
C VAL A 88 4.00 -17.05 4.64
N LEU A 89 2.97 -16.24 4.38
CA LEU A 89 1.80 -16.64 3.58
C LEU A 89 2.15 -16.95 2.11
N ASP A 90 3.15 -16.27 1.54
CA ASP A 90 3.61 -16.55 0.18
C ASP A 90 4.35 -17.90 0.08
N LYS A 91 5.14 -18.27 1.10
CA LYS A 91 5.81 -19.58 1.14
C LYS A 91 4.84 -20.75 1.26
N SER A 92 3.71 -20.59 1.96
CA SER A 92 2.66 -21.62 2.02
C SER A 92 2.05 -21.97 0.66
N LYS A 93 2.17 -21.10 -0.36
CA LYS A 93 1.64 -21.35 -1.71
C LYS A 93 2.56 -22.18 -2.60
N LYS A 94 3.76 -22.53 -2.12
CA LYS A 94 4.76 -23.34 -2.86
C LYS A 94 4.78 -24.81 -2.39
N GLN A 95 3.78 -25.23 -1.61
CA GLN A 95 3.57 -26.61 -1.18
C GLN A 95 2.25 -27.16 -1.74
N ALA A 96 2.15 -27.21 -3.07
CA ALA A 96 1.19 -27.97 -3.86
C ALA A 96 1.82 -28.25 -5.23
#